data_AF-A0A0K8R9N0-F1
#
_entry.id   AF-A0A0K8R9N0-F1
#
_cell.length_a   1.000
_cell.length_b   1.000
_cell.length_c   1.000
_cell.angle_alpha   90.00
_cell.angle_beta   90.00
_cell.angle_gamma   90.00
#
_symmetry.space_group_name_H-M   'P 1'
#
loop_
_entity.id
_entity.type
_entity.pdbx_description
1 polymer ?
#
loop_
_entity_poly.entity_id
_entity_poly.type
_entity_poly.pdbx_seq_one_letter_code
_entity_poly.pdbx_strand_id
1 'polypeptide(L)'
;MNEFQMITEVLYNIPEANLYASTSKDAKSKRICGIQIYKIMPDFASLEVRAMILRKKYTFHLYSYYSMDANAISDTRISLLDQHAGPNPDRRRVRRVLVSNFKKCFVLKTINNENNGNQASFCELFVKNNTDISTGLEECSFVFLAYCGYPKAVYNESSCYTLK
;
A
#
# COMPACT_ATOMS: atom_id res chain seq x y z
N MET A 1 7.67 -8.77 -23.27
CA MET A 1 8.05 -7.67 -22.35
C MET A 1 7.17 -7.85 -21.13
N ASN A 2 7.78 -8.00 -19.94
CA ASN A 2 7.12 -8.45 -18.71
C ASN A 2 5.93 -7.54 -18.35
N GLU A 3 4.71 -8.08 -18.39
CA GLU A 3 3.47 -7.37 -18.00
C GLU A 3 3.36 -7.13 -16.47
N PHE A 4 4.42 -7.45 -15.72
CA PHE A 4 4.46 -7.26 -14.27
C PHE A 4 5.15 -5.95 -13.90
N GLN A 5 4.41 -5.16 -13.16
CA GLN A 5 4.56 -3.71 -13.05
C GLN A 5 5.77 -3.32 -12.23
N MET A 6 6.60 -2.42 -12.76
CA MET A 6 7.69 -1.83 -11.98
C MET A 6 7.11 -0.86 -10.95
N ILE A 7 7.32 -1.15 -9.67
CA ILE A 7 6.81 -0.30 -8.57
C ILE A 7 7.30 1.16 -8.71
N THR A 8 8.49 1.37 -9.27
CA THR A 8 9.01 2.71 -9.58
C THR A 8 8.09 3.48 -10.53
N GLU A 9 7.54 2.85 -11.56
CA GLU A 9 6.59 3.47 -12.49
C GLU A 9 5.24 3.74 -11.83
N VAL A 10 4.76 2.83 -10.98
CA VAL A 10 3.54 3.04 -10.19
C VAL A 10 3.68 4.28 -9.32
N LEU A 11 4.79 4.37 -8.56
CA LEU A 11 5.06 5.50 -7.67
C LEU A 11 5.30 6.81 -8.43
N TYR A 12 5.89 6.75 -9.63
CA TYR A 12 6.12 7.93 -10.46
C TYR A 12 4.79 8.54 -10.95
N ASN A 13 3.88 7.70 -11.44
CA ASN A 13 2.60 8.18 -11.97
C ASN A 13 1.56 8.48 -10.87
N ILE A 14 1.70 7.86 -9.70
CA ILE A 14 0.84 8.02 -8.53
C ILE A 14 1.72 8.45 -7.33
N PRO A 15 2.22 9.70 -7.31
CA PRO A 15 3.15 10.18 -6.28
C PRO A 15 2.46 10.43 -4.94
N GLU A 16 1.14 10.54 -4.91
CA GLU A 16 0.38 10.61 -3.67
C GLU A 16 -0.87 9.73 -3.77
N ALA A 17 -1.06 8.84 -2.81
CA ALA A 17 -2.21 7.95 -2.76
C ALA A 17 -2.71 7.72 -1.33
N ASN A 18 -4.03 7.55 -1.21
CA ASN A 18 -4.70 7.25 0.04
C ASN A 18 -5.32 5.84 0.00
N LEU A 19 -5.42 5.18 1.15
CA LEU A 19 -5.98 3.85 1.28
C LEU A 19 -7.49 3.89 1.06
N TYR A 20 -7.97 3.30 -0.02
CA TYR A 20 -9.40 3.21 -0.31
C TYR A 20 -10.05 1.98 0.35
N ALA A 21 -9.40 0.82 0.34
CA ALA A 21 -9.96 -0.40 0.91
C ALA A 21 -8.90 -1.34 1.48
N SER A 22 -9.26 -2.12 2.50
CA SER A 22 -8.37 -3.14 3.09
C SER A 22 -9.10 -4.41 3.51
N THR A 23 -8.43 -5.56 3.37
CA THR A 23 -8.89 -6.86 3.89
C THR A 23 -8.35 -7.18 5.29
N SER A 24 -7.54 -6.30 5.87
CA SER A 24 -7.00 -6.48 7.22
C SER A 24 -8.11 -6.46 8.27
N LYS A 25 -8.07 -7.38 9.24
CA LYS A 25 -9.06 -7.43 10.34
C LYS A 25 -8.98 -6.20 11.23
N ASP A 26 -7.77 -5.63 11.38
CA ASP A 26 -7.55 -4.48 12.27
C ASP A 26 -7.54 -3.15 11.51
N ALA A 27 -7.94 -3.11 10.24
CA ALA A 27 -7.82 -1.91 9.39
C ALA A 27 -8.43 -0.65 10.05
N LYS A 28 -9.51 -0.81 10.85
CA LYS A 28 -10.14 0.29 11.61
C LYS A 28 -9.21 0.97 12.62
N SER A 29 -8.31 0.22 13.27
CA SER A 29 -7.41 0.74 14.31
C SER A 29 -5.94 0.75 13.90
N LYS A 30 -5.55 -0.04 12.90
CA LYS A 30 -4.20 -0.25 12.40
C LYS A 30 -4.22 -0.30 10.86
N ARG A 31 -3.82 0.79 10.21
CA ARG A 31 -3.70 0.86 8.73
C ARG A 31 -2.67 1.88 8.29
N ILE A 32 -2.08 1.67 7.11
CA ILE A 32 -1.50 2.78 6.35
C ILE A 32 -2.67 3.54 5.71
N CYS A 33 -2.75 4.84 5.91
CA CYS A 33 -3.81 5.67 5.37
C CYS A 33 -3.40 6.38 4.08
N GLY A 34 -2.12 6.71 3.93
CA GLY A 34 -1.64 7.44 2.78
C GLY A 34 -0.13 7.32 2.62
N ILE A 35 0.30 7.45 1.38
CA ILE A 35 1.69 7.39 0.95
C ILE A 35 1.92 8.60 0.05
N GLN A 36 2.99 9.35 0.34
CA GLN A 36 3.44 10.46 -0.50
C GLN A 36 4.91 10.27 -0.85
N ILE A 37 5.23 10.27 -2.13
CA ILE A 37 6.55 10.03 -2.66
C ILE A 37 7.26 11.36 -2.85
N TYR A 38 8.46 11.49 -2.27
CA TYR A 38 9.32 12.66 -2.42
C TYR A 38 10.43 12.43 -3.46
N LYS A 39 10.97 11.22 -3.51
CA LYS A 39 12.06 10.87 -4.44
C LYS A 39 12.00 9.40 -4.82
N ILE A 40 12.28 9.09 -6.08
CA ILE A 40 12.39 7.73 -6.60
C ILE A 40 13.83 7.53 -7.09
N MET A 41 14.49 6.50 -6.57
CA MET A 41 15.80 6.01 -7.00
C MET A 41 15.63 4.61 -7.61
N PRO A 42 16.67 4.02 -8.24
CA PRO A 42 16.57 2.66 -8.79
C PRO A 42 16.27 1.57 -7.76
N ASP A 43 16.72 1.74 -6.51
CA ASP A 43 16.70 0.75 -5.44
C ASP A 43 15.76 1.10 -4.28
N PHE A 44 15.36 2.37 -4.14
CA PHE A 44 14.41 2.80 -3.11
C PHE A 44 13.56 4.02 -3.52
N ALA A 45 12.49 4.29 -2.76
CA ALA A 45 11.81 5.58 -2.71
C ALA A 45 12.00 6.25 -1.35
N SER A 46 12.23 7.56 -1.35
CA SER A 46 12.04 8.39 -0.17
C SER A 46 10.59 8.84 -0.15
N LEU A 47 9.88 8.51 0.92
CA LEU A 47 8.45 8.75 1.02
C LEU A 47 7.99 9.06 2.45
N GLU A 48 6.83 9.68 2.54
CA GLU A 48 6.04 9.80 3.76
C GLU A 48 4.98 8.70 3.81
N VAL A 49 4.86 8.05 4.96
CA VAL A 49 3.75 7.16 5.28
C VAL A 49 2.92 7.79 6.39
N ARG A 50 1.64 7.99 6.10
CA ARG A 50 0.62 8.37 7.07
C ARG A 50 -0.08 7.10 7.54
N ALA A 51 -0.12 6.86 8.84
CA ALA A 51 -0.69 5.63 9.41
C ALA A 51 -1.60 5.92 10.60
N MET A 52 -2.58 5.04 10.80
CA MET A 52 -3.33 4.94 12.04
C MET A 52 -2.83 3.71 12.78
N ILE A 53 -2.35 3.89 14.02
CA ILE A 53 -1.86 2.81 14.88
C ILE A 53 -2.52 2.98 16.24
N LEU A 54 -3.25 1.96 16.69
CA LEU A 54 -4.05 2.02 17.91
C LEU A 54 -4.96 3.27 17.95
N ARG A 55 -5.61 3.57 16.81
CA ARG A 55 -6.47 4.76 16.58
C ARG A 55 -5.79 6.12 16.69
N LYS A 56 -4.48 6.18 16.92
CA LYS A 56 -3.68 7.41 16.88
C LYS A 56 -3.09 7.59 15.48
N LYS A 57 -3.06 8.84 15.01
CA LYS A 57 -2.47 9.22 13.71
C LYS A 57 -0.96 9.39 13.89
N TYR A 58 -0.20 8.88 12.93
CA TYR A 58 1.25 9.03 12.87
C TYR A 58 1.67 9.35 11.44
N THR A 59 2.76 10.11 11.32
CA THR A 59 3.40 10.42 10.06
C THR A 59 4.87 10.03 10.18
N PHE A 60 5.37 9.29 9.19
CA PHE A 60 6.75 8.80 9.17
C PHE A 60 7.41 9.14 7.83
N HIS A 61 8.60 9.72 7.89
CA HIS A 61 9.47 9.83 6.73
C HIS A 61 10.39 8.60 6.70
N LEU A 62 10.44 7.91 5.56
CA LEU A 62 11.20 6.68 5.45
C LEU A 62 11.71 6.40 4.04
N TYR A 63 12.75 5.58 3.98
CA TYR A 63 13.21 4.94 2.75
C TYR A 63 12.51 3.60 2.57
N SER A 64 11.95 3.39 1.40
CA SER A 64 11.22 2.19 1.03
C SER A 64 11.97 1.47 -0.07
N TYR A 65 12.64 0.38 0.30
CA TYR A 65 13.49 -0.39 -0.60
C TYR A 65 12.67 -1.34 -1.47
N TYR A 66 13.09 -1.46 -2.73
CA TYR A 66 12.51 -2.38 -3.68
C TYR A 66 13.22 -3.73 -3.62
N SER A 67 12.48 -4.79 -3.90
CA SER A 67 13.04 -6.12 -4.13
C SER A 67 12.22 -6.84 -5.20
N MET A 68 12.77 -7.90 -5.78
CA MET A 68 12.11 -8.69 -6.81
C MET A 68 11.99 -10.16 -6.40
N ASP A 69 10.98 -10.83 -6.94
CA ASP A 69 10.78 -12.28 -6.87
C ASP A 69 10.23 -12.78 -8.19
N ALA A 70 11.14 -13.15 -9.09
CA ALA A 70 10.86 -13.54 -10.46
C ALA A 70 9.99 -14.80 -10.61
N ASN A 71 9.73 -15.52 -9.52
CA ASN A 71 8.90 -16.73 -9.52
C ASN A 71 7.42 -16.44 -9.18
N ALA A 72 7.06 -15.17 -8.96
CA ALA A 72 5.73 -14.79 -8.56
C ALA A 72 4.91 -14.19 -9.72
N ILE A 73 3.58 -14.22 -9.57
CA ILE A 73 2.67 -13.53 -10.51
C ILE A 73 2.90 -12.02 -10.51
N SER A 74 3.56 -11.44 -9.50
CA SER A 74 4.07 -10.08 -9.63
C SER A 74 5.39 -9.99 -8.91
N ASP A 75 6.41 -9.66 -9.69
CA ASP A 75 7.78 -9.75 -9.25
C ASP A 75 8.12 -8.66 -8.23
N THR A 76 7.49 -7.48 -8.33
CA THR A 76 7.92 -6.31 -7.58
C THR A 76 7.37 -6.25 -6.16
N ARG A 77 8.29 -5.99 -5.24
CA ARG A 77 8.05 -5.89 -3.81
C ARG A 77 8.60 -4.59 -3.27
N ILE A 78 7.94 -4.07 -2.25
CA ILE A 78 8.30 -2.84 -1.57
C ILE A 78 8.25 -3.03 -0.06
N SER A 79 9.27 -2.53 0.63
CA SER A 79 9.33 -2.55 2.09
C SER A 79 8.71 -1.28 2.67
N LEU A 80 7.54 -1.40 3.32
CA LEU A 80 6.81 -0.27 3.92
C LEU A 80 6.65 -0.47 5.43
N LEU A 81 6.17 0.57 6.13
CA LEU A 81 5.86 0.50 7.57
C LEU A 81 4.97 -0.70 7.89
N ASP A 82 5.27 -1.39 8.99
CA ASP A 82 4.37 -2.36 9.59
C ASP A 82 3.53 -1.70 10.69
N GLN A 83 2.36 -1.19 10.31
CA GLN A 83 1.42 -0.56 11.24
C GLN A 83 0.91 -1.52 12.33
N HIS A 84 1.05 -2.83 12.15
CA HIS A 84 0.59 -3.82 13.12
C HIS A 84 1.63 -4.08 14.21
N ALA A 85 2.90 -3.78 13.95
CA ALA A 85 4.03 -3.97 14.86
C ALA A 85 4.31 -2.74 15.75
N GLY A 86 3.47 -1.71 15.70
CA GLY A 86 3.57 -0.51 16.52
C GLY A 86 4.16 0.70 15.77
N PRO A 87 4.40 1.83 16.46
CA PRO A 87 4.79 3.09 15.84
C PRO A 87 6.30 3.19 15.57
N ASN A 88 7.08 2.12 15.71
CA ASN A 88 8.50 2.15 15.39
C ASN A 88 8.67 2.09 13.85
N PRO A 89 9.26 3.12 13.20
CA PRO A 89 9.45 3.14 11.76
C PRO A 89 10.37 2.03 11.24
N ASP A 90 11.23 1.44 12.09
CA ASP A 90 12.12 0.33 11.69
C ASP A 90 11.37 -1.00 11.56
N ARG A 91 10.15 -1.09 12.11
CA ARG A 91 9.28 -2.25 11.88
C ARG A 91 8.71 -2.16 10.47
N ARG A 92 9.26 -2.97 9.58
CA ARG A 92 8.89 -3.02 8.16
C ARG A 92 8.14 -4.29 7.82
N ARG A 93 7.24 -4.16 6.85
CA ARG A 93 6.55 -5.29 6.21
C ARG A 93 6.65 -5.16 4.70
N VAL A 94 7.13 -6.24 4.10
CA VAL A 94 7.23 -6.39 2.64
C VAL A 94 5.83 -6.56 2.06
N ARG A 95 5.57 -5.81 1.01
CA ARG A 95 4.33 -5.85 0.24
C ARG A 95 4.65 -6.06 -1.22
N ARG A 96 3.85 -6.89 -1.88
CA ARG A 96 3.87 -7.10 -3.33
C ARG A 96 2.88 -6.16 -3.99
N VAL A 97 3.25 -5.59 -5.13
CA VAL A 97 2.32 -4.83 -5.98
C VAL A 97 1.51 -5.82 -6.79
N LEU A 98 0.21 -5.97 -6.57
CA LEU A 98 -0.59 -6.90 -7.36
C LEU A 98 -0.99 -6.33 -8.71
N VAL A 99 -1.41 -5.07 -8.74
CA VAL A 99 -1.82 -4.36 -9.95
C VAL A 99 -1.80 -2.86 -9.69
N SER A 100 -1.76 -2.10 -10.77
CA SER A 100 -1.88 -0.66 -10.87
C SER A 100 -2.31 -0.31 -12.28
N ASN A 101 -3.22 0.64 -12.42
CA ASN A 101 -3.54 1.18 -13.74
C ASN A 101 -2.64 2.36 -14.12
N PHE A 102 -1.59 2.64 -13.34
CA PHE A 102 -0.65 3.76 -13.50
C PHE A 102 -1.30 5.15 -13.59
N LYS A 103 -2.59 5.28 -13.25
CA LYS A 103 -3.34 6.54 -13.41
C LYS A 103 -4.02 6.94 -12.11
N LYS A 104 -4.75 6.01 -11.53
CA LYS A 104 -5.65 6.24 -10.40
C LYS A 104 -5.41 5.33 -9.22
N CYS A 105 -4.92 4.10 -9.39
CA CYS A 105 -4.88 3.15 -8.29
C CYS A 105 -3.76 2.12 -8.40
N PHE A 106 -3.48 1.50 -7.26
CA PHE A 106 -2.65 0.31 -7.15
C PHE A 106 -3.05 -0.52 -5.92
N VAL A 107 -2.80 -1.83 -5.99
CA VAL A 107 -3.08 -2.79 -4.92
C VAL A 107 -1.78 -3.33 -4.36
N LEU A 108 -1.62 -3.28 -3.05
CA LEU A 108 -0.53 -3.92 -2.32
C LEU A 108 -1.06 -5.13 -1.55
N LYS A 109 -0.32 -6.24 -1.58
CA LYS A 109 -0.57 -7.43 -0.74
C LYS A 109 0.62 -7.69 0.16
N THR A 110 0.40 -7.82 1.45
CA THR A 110 1.48 -8.19 2.37
C THR A 110 1.97 -9.59 2.10
N ILE A 111 3.28 -9.78 2.14
CA ILE A 111 3.88 -11.11 2.08
C ILE A 111 4.04 -11.62 3.50
N ASN A 112 3.57 -12.84 3.77
CA ASN A 112 3.83 -13.51 5.02
C ASN A 112 5.28 -14.01 4.99
N ASN A 113 6.14 -13.37 5.76
CA ASN A 113 7.42 -13.95 6.11
C ASN A 113 7.19 -14.80 7.37
N GLU A 114 7.85 -15.96 7.46
CA GLU A 114 7.75 -16.94 8.55
C GLU A 114 7.94 -16.32 9.96
N ASN A 115 8.61 -15.15 10.02
CA ASN A 115 8.87 -14.39 11.26
C ASN A 115 7.71 -13.48 11.72
N ASN A 116 6.60 -13.36 11.00
CA ASN A 116 5.51 -12.41 11.30
C ASN A 116 4.37 -13.00 12.15
N GLY A 117 4.57 -14.18 12.75
CA GLY A 117 3.54 -14.89 13.53
C GLY A 117 2.29 -15.20 12.70
N ASN A 118 1.22 -15.66 13.37
CA ASN A 118 -0.07 -16.04 12.77
C ASN A 118 -0.84 -14.88 12.06
N GLN A 119 -0.17 -13.80 11.66
CA GLN A 119 -0.82 -12.68 11.02
C GLN A 119 -1.11 -13.00 9.56
N ALA A 120 -2.40 -13.18 9.26
CA ALA A 120 -2.87 -13.45 7.91
C ALA A 120 -2.46 -12.33 6.95
N SER A 121 -2.03 -12.71 5.74
CA SER A 121 -1.77 -11.76 4.67
C SER A 121 -3.02 -10.94 4.37
N PHE A 122 -2.86 -9.65 4.13
CA PHE A 122 -3.95 -8.76 3.75
C PHE A 122 -3.58 -7.92 2.53
N CYS A 123 -4.60 -7.33 1.93
CA CYS A 123 -4.46 -6.42 0.80
C CYS A 123 -4.93 -5.02 1.16
N GLU A 124 -4.33 -4.05 0.50
CA GLU A 124 -4.57 -2.62 0.63
C GLU A 124 -4.68 -2.04 -0.78
N LEU A 125 -5.85 -1.50 -1.11
CA LEU A 125 -6.10 -0.77 -2.35
C LEU A 125 -5.87 0.71 -2.10
N PHE A 126 -4.92 1.30 -2.83
CA PHE A 126 -4.59 2.70 -2.78
C PHE A 126 -5.12 3.42 -4.02
N VAL A 127 -5.63 4.62 -3.82
CA VAL A 127 -6.17 5.49 -4.87
C VAL A 127 -5.43 6.82 -4.81
N LYS A 128 -5.03 7.32 -5.98
CA LYS A 128 -4.37 8.61 -6.18
C LYS A 128 -5.15 9.72 -5.48
N ASN A 129 -4.44 10.61 -4.80
CA ASN A 129 -5.06 11.73 -4.10
C ASN A 129 -5.87 12.62 -5.08
N ASN A 130 -6.98 13.22 -4.60
CA ASN A 130 -7.88 14.06 -5.40
C ASN A 130 -8.44 13.39 -6.68
N THR A 131 -8.68 12.08 -6.64
CA THR A 131 -9.25 11.34 -7.78
C THR A 131 -10.74 11.11 -7.57
N ASP A 132 -11.53 11.35 -8.61
CA ASP A 132 -12.91 10.89 -8.65
C ASP A 132 -12.94 9.35 -8.71
N ILE A 133 -13.49 8.75 -7.66
CA ILE A 133 -13.61 7.31 -7.43
C ILE A 133 -14.82 6.69 -8.14
N SER A 134 -15.68 7.49 -8.77
CA SER A 134 -16.85 7.00 -9.50
C SER A 134 -16.49 6.11 -10.70
N THR A 135 -15.30 6.29 -11.27
CA THR A 135 -14.83 5.63 -12.49
C THR A 135 -13.33 5.37 -12.46
N GLY A 136 -12.83 4.41 -13.23
CA GLY A 136 -11.39 4.18 -13.43
C GLY A 136 -10.69 3.43 -12.30
N LEU A 137 -11.46 2.72 -11.47
CA LEU A 137 -10.98 1.81 -10.43
C LEU A 137 -11.29 0.33 -10.75
N GLU A 138 -11.86 0.04 -11.92
CA GLU A 138 -12.43 -1.26 -12.28
C GLU A 138 -11.36 -2.35 -12.23
N GLU A 139 -10.20 -2.11 -12.85
CA GLU A 139 -9.08 -3.06 -12.88
C GLU A 139 -8.54 -3.35 -11.47
N CYS A 140 -8.22 -2.32 -10.70
CA CYS A 140 -7.70 -2.49 -9.34
C CYS A 140 -8.73 -3.15 -8.42
N SER A 141 -10.01 -2.77 -8.54
CA SER A 141 -11.10 -3.35 -7.74
C SER A 141 -11.32 -4.82 -8.09
N PHE A 142 -11.31 -5.15 -9.38
CA PHE A 142 -11.45 -6.52 -9.86
C PHE A 142 -10.33 -7.42 -9.34
N VAL A 143 -9.07 -7.02 -9.51
CA VAL A 143 -7.92 -7.78 -9.01
C VAL A 143 -7.93 -7.87 -7.49
N PHE A 144 -8.27 -6.79 -6.79
CA PHE A 144 -8.40 -6.80 -5.34
C PHE A 144 -9.42 -7.85 -4.88
N LEU A 145 -10.60 -7.89 -5.48
CA LEU A 145 -11.64 -8.86 -5.15
C LEU A 145 -11.22 -10.29 -5.53
N ALA A 146 -10.63 -10.48 -6.72
CA ALA A 146 -10.23 -11.80 -7.21
C ALA A 146 -9.11 -12.44 -6.37
N TYR A 147 -8.10 -11.67 -5.95
CA TYR A 147 -6.92 -12.19 -5.26
C TYR A 147 -6.95 -12.05 -3.74
N CYS A 148 -7.82 -11.19 -3.21
CA CYS A 148 -7.87 -10.88 -1.79
C CYS A 148 -9.25 -11.09 -1.16
N GLY A 149 -10.30 -11.23 -1.97
CA GLY A 149 -11.69 -11.30 -1.52
C GLY A 149 -12.25 -9.94 -1.10
N TYR A 150 -13.39 -9.98 -0.41
CA TYR A 150 -14.11 -8.77 -0.02
C TYR A 150 -13.36 -7.93 1.02
N PRO A 151 -13.37 -6.58 0.89
CA PRO A 151 -12.77 -5.70 1.88
C PRO A 151 -13.50 -5.80 3.22
N LYS A 152 -12.74 -5.72 4.32
CA LYS A 152 -13.29 -5.61 5.68
C LYS A 152 -13.55 -4.16 6.07
N ALA A 153 -12.89 -3.24 5.40
CA ALA A 153 -13.08 -1.80 5.56
C ALA A 153 -12.89 -1.08 4.23
N VAL A 154 -13.72 -0.07 3.99
CA VAL A 154 -13.65 0.88 2.88
C VAL A 154 -13.61 2.29 3.47
N TYR A 155 -12.79 3.16 2.89
CA TYR A 155 -12.51 4.50 3.39
C TYR A 155 -12.82 5.51 2.29
N ASN A 156 -13.98 6.14 2.40
CA ASN A 156 -14.50 7.06 1.39
C ASN A 156 -13.73 8.40 1.39
N GLU A 157 -13.19 8.81 2.54
CA GLU A 157 -12.44 10.06 2.76
C GLU A 157 -11.11 9.76 3.48
N SER A 158 -10.31 8.87 2.91
CA SER A 158 -9.22 8.13 3.56
C SER A 158 -7.99 8.90 4.03
N SER A 159 -8.09 10.22 4.13
CA SER A 159 -7.04 11.06 4.69
C SER A 159 -6.88 10.78 6.20
N CYS A 160 -5.69 10.34 6.59
CA CYS A 160 -5.21 10.50 7.97
C CYS A 160 -4.50 11.84 8.16
N TYR A 161 -4.87 12.89 7.41
CA TYR A 161 -4.39 14.24 7.72
C TYR A 161 -4.80 14.58 9.16
N THR A 162 -3.82 14.93 9.98
CA THR A 162 -4.07 15.81 11.11
C THR A 162 -4.41 17.16 10.51
N LEU A 163 -5.64 17.65 10.73
CA LEU A 163 -5.93 19.06 10.52
C LEU A 163 -4.87 19.82 11.33
N LYS A 164 -4.07 20.64 10.65
CA LYS A 164 -3.12 21.54 11.30
C LYS A 164 -3.89 22.55 12.15
#